data_AF-A0A1Y5F9G4-F1
#
_entry.id   AF-A0A1Y5F9G4-F1
#
_cell.length_a   1.000
_cell.length_b   1.000
_cell.length_c   1.000
_cell.angle_alpha   90.00
_cell.angle_beta   90.00
_cell.angle_gamma   90.00
#
_symmetry.space_group_name_H-M   'P 1'
#
loop_
_entity.id
_entity.type
_entity.pdbx_description
1 polymer ?
#
loop_
_entity_poly.entity_id
_entity_poly.type
_entity_poly.pdbx_seq_one_letter_code
_entity_poly.pdbx_strand_id
1 'polypeptide(L)'
;MNSTFIKRLLISTLIVLTSVPTQAVSVYFSADRVNRFACTISRSIKEAYPEKSKRDFKKEIQKILRNEINPWVNALPIAAGISLPRYIERITGMPGFPMSRSEYYLQNAFMLYGNPKLELKEPVDNYFASFIHLARKRHVSYLNMESPKFKLRNEEDLLGQIEDHLPNVANNSYPYLDENGVAIKHNRAGIKEKHRFTLAIGKPEHKKYDQFVTETQKYNHFSTPLFLWLLEQEDFSISPERLFEKALEIYEDPMVALGVIPWVMSGDALTVNRGTSSVASYKIERLVEGNDIPGYQYHFWGYLTQSIIGNGNRVGALAYIYEKLYQKDIPDWKVDLLSIKLGKQVRYFHKKPERCL
;
A
#
# COMPACT_ATOMS: atom_id res chain seq x y z
N MET A 1 -6.83 -20.41 -40.72
CA MET A 1 -7.12 -19.78 -39.40
C MET A 1 -6.61 -18.34 -39.41
N ASN A 2 -7.40 -17.39 -38.91
CA ASN A 2 -7.12 -15.95 -39.06
C ASN A 2 -5.96 -15.51 -38.13
N SER A 3 -4.96 -14.79 -38.67
CA SER A 3 -3.73 -14.35 -37.95
C SER A 3 -4.01 -13.62 -36.65
N THR A 4 -5.09 -12.83 -36.62
CA THR A 4 -5.55 -12.08 -35.45
C THR A 4 -6.09 -12.99 -34.34
N PHE A 5 -6.70 -14.12 -34.69
CA PHE A 5 -7.20 -15.11 -33.74
C PHE A 5 -6.04 -15.86 -33.08
N ILE A 6 -5.03 -16.24 -33.86
CA ILE A 6 -3.81 -16.91 -33.37
C ILE A 6 -3.04 -16.00 -32.40
N LYS A 7 -2.87 -14.72 -32.73
CA LYS A 7 -2.22 -13.73 -31.83
C LYS A 7 -2.99 -13.53 -30.52
N ARG A 8 -4.32 -13.45 -30.58
CA ARG A 8 -5.17 -13.32 -29.38
C ARG A 8 -5.11 -14.57 -28.50
N LEU A 9 -5.13 -15.76 -29.11
CA LEU A 9 -4.98 -17.02 -28.40
C LEU A 9 -3.60 -17.11 -27.74
N LEU A 10 -2.52 -16.82 -28.47
CA LEU A 10 -1.15 -16.80 -27.92
C LEU A 10 -0.98 -15.85 -26.74
N ILE A 11 -1.50 -14.62 -26.83
CA ILE A 11 -1.42 -13.65 -25.73
C ILE A 11 -2.25 -14.14 -24.53
N SER A 12 -3.45 -14.67 -24.78
CA SER A 12 -4.31 -15.19 -23.71
C SER A 12 -3.69 -16.40 -23.03
N THR A 13 -3.10 -17.32 -23.80
CA THR A 13 -2.40 -18.50 -23.30
C THR A 13 -1.12 -18.11 -22.58
N LEU A 14 -0.36 -17.13 -23.07
CA LEU A 14 0.81 -16.60 -22.38
C LEU A 14 0.42 -15.96 -21.05
N ILE A 15 -0.65 -15.16 -20.99
CA ILE A 15 -1.18 -14.57 -19.75
C ILE A 15 -1.63 -15.67 -18.79
N VAL A 16 -2.34 -16.70 -19.27
CA VAL A 16 -2.78 -17.82 -18.44
C VAL A 16 -1.58 -18.60 -17.91
N LEU A 17 -0.59 -18.91 -18.76
CA LEU A 17 0.63 -19.66 -18.40
C LEU A 17 1.55 -18.87 -17.45
N THR A 18 1.68 -17.55 -17.61
CA THR A 18 2.48 -16.70 -16.69
C THR A 18 1.73 -16.36 -15.41
N SER A 19 0.41 -16.53 -15.38
CA SER A 19 -0.41 -16.38 -14.17
C SER A 19 -0.74 -17.70 -13.47
N VAL A 20 -0.26 -18.84 -13.99
CA VAL A 20 -0.23 -20.10 -13.23
C VAL A 20 0.84 -19.94 -12.15
N PRO A 21 0.47 -19.99 -10.86
CA PRO A 21 1.41 -19.84 -9.76
C PRO A 21 2.19 -21.16 -9.63
N THR A 22 3.20 -21.38 -10.48
CA THR A 22 4.14 -22.47 -10.25
C THR A 22 5.14 -22.02 -9.20
N GLN A 23 4.78 -22.35 -7.96
CA GLN A 23 5.65 -22.44 -6.78
C GLN A 23 6.27 -21.12 -6.30
N ALA A 24 5.44 -20.21 -5.80
CA ALA A 24 5.82 -19.44 -4.61
C ALA A 24 5.41 -20.27 -3.37
N VAL A 25 6.17 -21.32 -3.07
CA VAL A 25 6.06 -22.01 -1.77
C VAL A 25 6.83 -21.15 -0.79
N SER A 26 6.14 -20.18 -0.16
CA SER A 26 6.69 -19.48 0.99
C SER A 26 6.69 -20.46 2.16
N VAL A 27 7.87 -20.75 2.70
CA VAL A 27 8.05 -21.51 3.95
C VAL A 27 7.14 -21.00 5.08
N TYR A 28 6.72 -19.72 5.01
CA TYR A 28 5.93 -19.01 6.02
C TYR A 28 4.40 -19.07 5.82
N PHE A 29 3.89 -19.39 4.63
CA PHE A 29 2.44 -19.39 4.32
C PHE A 29 2.01 -20.71 3.66
N SER A 30 1.60 -21.69 4.50
CA SER A 30 1.10 -22.97 4.02
C SER A 30 -0.23 -22.84 3.27
N ALA A 31 -0.57 -23.83 2.44
CA ALA A 31 -1.85 -23.84 1.73
C ALA A 31 -3.05 -23.78 2.69
N ASP A 32 -2.97 -24.47 3.82
CA ASP A 32 -4.02 -24.46 4.84
C ASP A 32 -4.15 -23.10 5.51
N ARG A 33 -3.02 -22.45 5.79
CA ARG A 33 -3.00 -21.08 6.33
C ARG A 33 -3.65 -20.09 5.36
N VAL A 34 -3.29 -20.15 4.07
CA VAL A 34 -3.93 -19.35 3.02
C VAL A 34 -5.45 -19.56 3.01
N ASN A 35 -5.91 -20.80 3.10
CA ASN A 35 -7.34 -21.12 3.08
C ASN A 35 -8.05 -20.56 4.33
N ARG A 36 -7.53 -20.80 5.53
CA ARG A 36 -8.13 -20.30 6.78
C ARG A 36 -8.17 -18.79 6.81
N PHE A 37 -7.08 -18.12 6.41
CA PHE A 37 -7.05 -16.67 6.39
C PHE A 37 -8.02 -16.09 5.33
N ALA A 38 -8.03 -16.67 4.12
CA ALA A 38 -8.99 -16.27 3.09
C ALA A 38 -10.44 -16.44 3.56
N CYS A 39 -10.72 -17.51 4.31
CA CYS A 39 -12.03 -17.72 4.92
C CYS A 39 -12.39 -16.68 5.96
N THR A 40 -11.45 -16.33 6.83
CA THR A 40 -11.63 -15.30 7.85
C THR A 40 -12.01 -13.96 7.21
N ILE A 41 -11.24 -13.52 6.22
CA ILE A 41 -11.54 -12.29 5.46
C ILE A 41 -12.90 -12.40 4.76
N SER A 42 -13.14 -13.51 4.05
CA SER A 42 -14.36 -13.70 3.28
C SER A 42 -15.61 -13.73 4.16
N ARG A 43 -15.56 -14.38 5.32
CA ARG A 43 -16.67 -14.42 6.27
C ARG A 43 -16.94 -13.04 6.84
N SER A 44 -15.90 -12.33 7.27
CA SER A 44 -16.02 -10.96 7.77
C SER A 44 -16.70 -10.04 6.74
N ILE A 45 -16.28 -10.09 5.47
CA ILE A 45 -16.92 -9.33 4.39
C ILE A 45 -18.38 -9.77 4.19
N LYS A 46 -18.67 -11.07 4.16
CA LYS A 46 -20.02 -11.58 3.91
C LYS A 46 -20.99 -11.27 5.06
N GLU A 47 -20.51 -11.28 6.30
CA GLU A 47 -21.26 -10.93 7.50
C GLU A 47 -21.59 -9.43 7.52
N ALA A 48 -20.63 -8.57 7.22
CA ALA A 48 -20.85 -7.12 7.13
C ALA A 48 -21.69 -6.70 5.91
N TYR A 49 -21.61 -7.45 4.80
CA TYR A 49 -22.24 -7.11 3.53
C TYR A 49 -22.96 -8.32 2.88
N PRO A 50 -24.04 -8.83 3.50
CA PRO A 50 -24.69 -10.07 3.06
C PRO A 50 -25.26 -9.99 1.64
N GLU A 51 -25.77 -8.83 1.24
CA GLU A 51 -26.40 -8.63 -0.08
C GLU A 51 -25.42 -8.23 -1.18
N LYS A 52 -24.15 -7.93 -0.84
CA LYS A 52 -23.17 -7.46 -1.82
C LYS A 52 -22.49 -8.61 -2.53
N SER A 53 -22.58 -8.61 -3.85
CA SER A 53 -21.78 -9.51 -4.68
C SER A 53 -20.38 -8.96 -4.89
N LYS A 54 -19.45 -9.84 -5.29
CA LYS A 54 -18.10 -9.43 -5.73
C LYS A 54 -18.09 -8.44 -6.91
N ARG A 55 -19.18 -8.38 -7.69
CA ARG A 55 -19.33 -7.41 -8.79
C ARG A 55 -19.69 -6.03 -8.24
N ASP A 56 -20.51 -5.99 -7.20
CA ASP A 56 -20.92 -4.74 -6.55
C ASP A 56 -19.72 -4.08 -5.89
N PHE A 57 -18.93 -4.81 -5.11
CA PHE A 57 -17.68 -4.29 -4.53
C PHE A 57 -16.75 -3.71 -5.59
N LYS A 58 -16.51 -4.45 -6.69
CA LYS A 58 -15.66 -3.95 -7.79
C LYS A 58 -16.21 -2.64 -8.36
N LYS A 59 -17.52 -2.58 -8.64
CA LYS A 59 -18.15 -1.42 -9.27
C LYS A 59 -18.14 -0.21 -8.35
N GLU A 60 -18.46 -0.40 -7.08
CA GLU A 60 -18.58 0.67 -6.09
C GLU A 60 -17.21 1.22 -5.70
N ILE A 61 -16.21 0.36 -5.43
CA ILE A 61 -14.82 0.80 -5.18
C ILE A 61 -14.26 1.53 -6.40
N GLN A 62 -14.54 1.05 -7.62
CA GLN A 62 -14.12 1.77 -8.83
C GLN A 62 -14.83 3.12 -8.99
N LYS A 63 -16.08 3.24 -8.55
CA LYS A 63 -16.83 4.50 -8.54
C LYS A 63 -16.19 5.49 -7.55
N ILE A 64 -15.94 5.06 -6.32
CA ILE A 64 -15.27 5.85 -5.28
C ILE A 64 -13.91 6.32 -5.78
N LEU A 65 -13.09 5.38 -6.27
CA LEU A 65 -11.81 5.70 -6.89
C LEU A 65 -11.94 6.82 -7.92
N ARG A 66 -12.89 6.69 -8.86
CA ARG A 66 -13.05 7.62 -9.99
C ARG A 66 -13.54 9.00 -9.58
N ASN A 67 -14.50 9.05 -8.66
CA ASN A 67 -15.35 10.22 -8.46
C ASN A 67 -15.17 10.88 -7.09
N GLU A 68 -14.75 10.14 -6.08
CA GLU A 68 -14.78 10.58 -4.68
C GLU A 68 -13.38 10.84 -4.14
N ILE A 69 -12.34 10.23 -4.72
CA ILE A 69 -10.96 10.52 -4.33
C ILE A 69 -10.32 11.48 -5.32
N ASN A 70 -9.82 12.60 -4.79
CA ASN A 70 -9.23 13.65 -5.59
C ASN A 70 -7.77 13.32 -5.95
N PRO A 71 -7.42 13.12 -7.24
CA PRO A 71 -6.12 12.58 -7.67
C PRO A 71 -4.91 13.52 -7.55
N TRP A 72 -5.02 14.64 -6.84
CA TRP A 72 -3.93 15.63 -6.74
C TRP A 72 -2.91 15.33 -5.65
N VAL A 73 -3.09 14.25 -4.88
CA VAL A 73 -2.04 13.79 -3.98
C VAL A 73 -0.92 13.23 -4.83
N ASN A 74 0.06 14.07 -5.12
CA ASN A 74 1.26 13.75 -5.89
C ASN A 74 2.21 12.92 -5.00
N ALA A 75 1.72 11.79 -4.50
CA ALA A 75 2.58 10.71 -4.07
C ALA A 75 3.31 10.26 -5.35
N LEU A 76 4.59 10.65 -5.47
CA LEU A 76 5.45 10.23 -6.58
C LEU A 76 5.18 8.76 -6.85
N PRO A 77 4.65 8.41 -8.04
CA PRO A 77 4.05 7.11 -8.24
C PRO A 77 5.13 6.04 -8.08
N ILE A 78 4.98 5.18 -7.07
CA ILE A 78 5.22 3.76 -7.34
C ILE A 78 4.18 3.44 -8.42
N ALA A 79 4.63 3.22 -9.65
CA ALA A 79 3.71 3.08 -10.77
C ALA A 79 2.75 1.91 -10.49
N ALA A 80 1.46 2.21 -10.32
CA ALA A 80 0.38 1.24 -10.13
C ALA A 80 0.09 0.37 -11.38
N GLY A 81 1.10 0.22 -12.24
CA GLY A 81 1.04 -0.38 -13.55
C GLY A 81 1.11 0.61 -14.70
N ILE A 82 1.67 0.13 -15.81
CA ILE A 82 1.59 0.73 -17.12
C ILE A 82 0.10 0.74 -17.55
N SER A 83 -0.43 1.88 -17.98
CA SER A 83 -1.73 1.90 -18.67
C SER A 83 -1.54 1.32 -20.07
N LEU A 84 -2.15 0.17 -20.33
CA LEU A 84 -2.16 -0.43 -21.66
C LEU A 84 -3.10 0.38 -22.58
N PRO A 85 -2.83 0.48 -23.89
CA PRO A 85 -3.75 1.10 -24.84
C PRO A 85 -5.16 0.49 -24.74
N ARG A 86 -6.23 1.30 -24.84
CA ARG A 86 -7.64 0.87 -24.70
C ARG A 86 -8.01 -0.39 -25.48
N TYR A 87 -7.39 -0.61 -26.64
CA TYR A 87 -7.64 -1.81 -27.44
C TYR A 87 -7.04 -3.08 -26.81
N ILE A 88 -5.87 -2.99 -26.15
CA ILE A 88 -5.29 -4.08 -25.37
C ILE A 88 -6.19 -4.34 -24.16
N GLU A 89 -6.63 -3.32 -23.43
CA GLU A 89 -7.53 -3.45 -22.27
C GLU A 89 -8.84 -4.18 -22.62
N ARG A 90 -9.41 -3.88 -23.80
CA ARG A 90 -10.63 -4.50 -24.32
C ARG A 90 -10.43 -5.97 -24.71
N ILE A 91 -9.21 -6.35 -25.11
CA ILE A 91 -8.84 -7.71 -25.52
C ILE A 91 -8.45 -8.56 -24.31
N THR A 92 -7.71 -7.98 -23.35
CA THR A 92 -7.18 -8.69 -22.19
C THR A 92 -8.11 -8.63 -20.98
N GLY A 93 -9.13 -7.78 -21.00
CA GLY A 93 -9.99 -7.52 -19.84
C GLY A 93 -9.28 -6.78 -18.69
N MET A 94 -8.13 -6.15 -18.98
CA MET A 94 -7.31 -5.42 -18.01
C MET A 94 -7.64 -3.92 -18.08
N PRO A 95 -8.56 -3.37 -17.27
CA PRO A 95 -8.74 -1.93 -17.24
C PRO A 95 -7.45 -1.28 -16.70
N GLY A 96 -6.96 -0.26 -17.39
CA GLY A 96 -5.90 0.61 -16.90
C GLY A 96 -6.37 1.31 -15.63
N PHE A 97 -5.47 1.35 -14.65
CA PHE A 97 -5.54 2.43 -13.68
C PHE A 97 -5.03 3.65 -14.44
N PRO A 98 -5.63 4.84 -14.29
CA PRO A 98 -5.05 6.04 -14.86
C PRO A 98 -3.58 6.12 -14.42
N MET A 99 -2.63 6.32 -15.36
CA MET A 99 -1.20 6.52 -15.04
C MET A 99 -0.98 7.63 -13.99
N SER A 100 -1.96 8.52 -13.83
CA SER A 100 -1.99 9.61 -12.85
C SER A 100 -2.46 9.20 -11.45
N ARG A 101 -2.76 7.92 -11.17
CA ARG A 101 -3.29 7.45 -9.88
C ARG A 101 -2.46 6.29 -9.36
N SER A 102 -1.87 6.49 -8.19
CA SER A 102 -1.04 5.52 -7.49
C SER A 102 -1.87 4.45 -6.75
N GLU A 103 -1.22 3.37 -6.30
CA GLU A 103 -1.89 2.29 -5.55
C GLU A 103 -2.49 2.76 -4.22
N TYR A 104 -1.94 3.84 -3.66
CA TYR A 104 -2.43 4.56 -2.48
C TYR A 104 -3.91 4.94 -2.59
N TYR A 105 -4.38 5.27 -3.78
CA TYR A 105 -5.78 5.63 -4.00
C TYR A 105 -6.74 4.44 -3.78
N LEU A 106 -6.27 3.20 -4.00
CA LEU A 106 -7.11 2.02 -3.79
C LEU A 106 -7.40 1.81 -2.30
N GLN A 107 -6.40 2.03 -1.46
CA GLN A 107 -6.50 1.88 -0.01
C GLN A 107 -7.55 2.84 0.55
N ASN A 108 -7.51 4.09 0.10
CA ASN A 108 -8.49 5.12 0.44
C ASN A 108 -9.90 4.76 -0.05
N ALA A 109 -10.03 4.12 -1.21
CA ALA A 109 -11.34 3.72 -1.71
C ALA A 109 -11.97 2.61 -0.89
N PHE A 110 -11.16 1.70 -0.34
CA PHE A 110 -11.62 0.69 0.61
C PHE A 110 -12.05 1.32 1.94
N MET A 111 -11.28 2.28 2.47
CA MET A 111 -11.65 3.04 3.68
C MET A 111 -12.97 3.80 3.49
N LEU A 112 -13.11 4.55 2.41
CA LEU A 112 -14.34 5.29 2.08
C LEU A 112 -15.53 4.39 1.78
N TYR A 113 -15.29 3.16 1.31
CA TYR A 113 -16.36 2.21 1.04
C TYR A 113 -17.10 1.83 2.33
N GLY A 114 -16.36 1.41 3.36
CA GLY A 114 -16.96 0.98 4.62
C GLY A 114 -17.23 2.13 5.59
N ASN A 115 -16.49 3.23 5.49
CA ASN A 115 -16.69 4.43 6.30
C ASN A 115 -16.58 5.70 5.44
N PRO A 116 -17.66 6.09 4.73
CA PRO A 116 -17.64 7.24 3.80
C PRO A 116 -17.28 8.57 4.46
N LYS A 117 -17.58 8.71 5.75
CA LYS A 117 -17.27 9.93 6.51
C LYS A 117 -15.86 9.91 7.09
N LEU A 118 -15.26 8.73 7.25
CA LEU A 118 -14.00 8.46 7.97
C LEU A 118 -14.07 8.96 9.42
N GLU A 119 -15.20 8.70 10.08
CA GLU A 119 -15.40 9.02 11.49
C GLU A 119 -14.78 7.93 12.36
N LEU A 120 -13.95 8.33 13.33
CA LEU A 120 -13.50 7.46 14.42
C LEU A 120 -14.44 7.61 15.62
N LYS A 121 -14.52 6.57 16.45
CA LYS A 121 -15.23 6.64 17.74
C LYS A 121 -14.65 7.72 18.65
N GLU A 122 -13.33 7.81 18.68
CA GLU A 122 -12.59 8.81 19.43
C GLU A 122 -11.59 9.50 18.50
N PRO A 123 -11.48 10.85 18.56
CA PRO A 123 -10.43 11.56 17.84
C PRO A 123 -9.06 11.14 18.40
N VAL A 124 -8.06 11.09 17.53
CA VAL A 124 -6.68 10.74 17.86
C VAL A 124 -5.76 11.74 17.19
N ASP A 125 -4.63 12.05 17.81
CA ASP A 125 -3.67 12.95 17.16
C ASP A 125 -3.01 12.28 15.95
N ASN A 126 -2.36 13.08 15.11
CA ASN A 126 -1.76 12.63 13.84
C ASN A 126 -0.42 11.90 14.03
N TYR A 127 -0.33 10.95 14.95
CA TYR A 127 0.89 10.21 15.28
C TYR A 127 1.52 9.54 14.04
N PHE A 128 0.71 8.94 13.16
CA PHE A 128 1.25 8.29 11.97
C PHE A 128 1.91 9.28 10.98
N ALA A 129 1.28 10.43 10.74
CA ALA A 129 1.88 11.48 9.93
C ALA A 129 3.14 12.06 10.58
N SER A 130 3.17 12.13 11.92
CA SER A 130 4.30 12.63 12.71
C SER A 130 5.50 11.71 12.63
N PHE A 131 5.28 10.40 12.70
CA PHE A 131 6.31 9.40 12.43
C PHE A 131 6.91 9.55 11.02
N ILE A 132 6.05 9.65 10.00
CA ILE A 132 6.50 9.84 8.62
C ILE A 132 7.32 11.12 8.47
N HIS A 133 6.88 12.22 9.10
CA HIS A 133 7.58 13.50 9.09
C HIS A 133 8.95 13.39 9.77
N LEU A 134 9.01 12.81 10.97
CA LEU A 134 10.23 12.55 11.72
C LEU A 134 11.26 11.78 10.88
N ALA A 135 10.84 10.65 10.29
CA ALA A 135 11.70 9.81 9.44
C ALA A 135 12.34 10.60 8.29
N ARG A 136 11.63 11.59 7.76
CA ARG A 136 12.08 12.38 6.62
C ARG A 136 12.95 13.54 6.99
N LYS A 137 12.56 14.29 8.03
CA LYS A 137 13.36 15.38 8.57
C LYS A 137 14.75 14.87 8.91
N ARG A 138 14.85 13.73 9.60
CA ARG A 138 16.13 13.08 9.92
C ARG A 138 16.90 12.65 8.66
N HIS A 139 16.21 12.18 7.62
CA HIS A 139 16.84 11.81 6.35
C HIS A 139 17.41 13.02 5.61
N VAL A 140 16.68 14.13 5.56
CA VAL A 140 17.18 15.38 4.99
C VAL A 140 18.41 15.88 5.74
N SER A 141 18.38 15.92 7.08
CA SER A 141 19.54 16.33 7.88
C SER A 141 20.75 15.41 7.65
N TYR A 142 20.54 14.10 7.51
CA TYR A 142 21.60 13.18 7.11
C TYR A 142 22.18 13.49 5.71
N LEU A 143 21.31 13.69 4.71
CA LEU A 143 21.75 14.01 3.35
C LEU A 143 22.50 15.35 3.27
N ASN A 144 22.14 16.31 4.12
CA ASN A 144 22.80 17.62 4.24
C ASN A 144 24.08 17.57 5.10
N MET A 145 24.46 16.40 5.63
CA MET A 145 25.62 16.21 6.54
C MET A 145 25.49 17.00 7.86
N GLU A 146 24.27 17.35 8.26
CA GLU A 146 23.97 18.02 9.53
C GLU A 146 23.93 17.03 10.70
N SER A 147 23.64 15.77 10.40
CA SER A 147 23.53 14.69 11.37
C SER A 147 24.01 13.34 10.80
N PRO A 148 24.47 12.39 11.64
CA PRO A 148 24.80 11.05 11.19
C PRO A 148 23.55 10.29 10.69
N LYS A 149 23.79 9.15 10.05
CA LYS A 149 22.72 8.24 9.60
C LYS A 149 21.99 7.68 10.83
N PHE A 150 20.68 7.93 10.92
CA PHE A 150 19.80 7.55 12.04
C PHE A 150 19.04 6.25 11.76
N LYS A 151 18.47 5.63 12.81
CA LYS A 151 17.71 4.37 12.73
C LYS A 151 16.52 4.36 13.70
N LEU A 152 15.37 4.86 13.27
CA LEU A 152 14.16 4.96 14.12
C LEU A 152 13.75 3.63 14.78
N ARG A 153 13.94 2.50 14.10
CA ARG A 153 13.51 1.19 14.59
C ARG A 153 14.12 0.78 15.94
N ASN A 154 15.30 1.31 16.27
CA ASN A 154 16.06 0.88 17.45
C ASN A 154 16.27 2.03 18.45
N GLU A 155 15.48 3.09 18.35
CA GLU A 155 15.60 4.24 19.24
C GLU A 155 14.78 3.99 20.50
N GLU A 156 15.44 4.11 21.64
CA GLU A 156 14.78 4.25 22.94
C GLU A 156 13.92 5.51 22.87
N ASP A 157 12.67 5.43 23.31
CA ASP A 157 11.70 6.54 23.27
C ASP A 157 11.29 7.05 21.87
N LEU A 158 11.14 6.14 20.90
CA LEU A 158 10.57 6.51 19.60
C LEU A 158 9.20 7.20 19.72
N LEU A 159 8.35 6.77 20.66
CA LEU A 159 7.04 7.37 20.85
C LEU A 159 7.14 8.83 21.32
N GLY A 160 7.96 9.13 22.33
CA GLY A 160 8.19 10.52 22.76
C GLY A 160 8.75 11.38 21.63
N GLN A 161 9.65 10.85 20.80
CA GLN A 161 10.12 11.57 19.61
C GLN A 161 9.02 11.83 18.56
N ILE A 162 8.05 10.94 18.41
CA ILE A 162 6.89 11.17 17.54
C ILE A 162 6.00 12.26 18.15
N GLU A 163 5.79 12.24 19.46
CA GLU A 163 5.00 13.22 20.21
C GLU A 163 5.57 14.64 20.10
N ASP A 164 6.89 14.77 20.24
CA ASP A 164 7.62 16.04 20.05
C ASP A 164 7.38 16.66 18.65
N HIS A 165 7.01 15.83 17.67
CA HIS A 165 6.75 16.26 16.31
C HIS A 165 5.26 16.51 16.02
N LEU A 166 4.32 16.13 16.91
CA LEU A 166 2.89 16.37 16.72
C LEU A 166 2.54 17.85 16.40
N PRO A 167 3.09 18.86 17.10
CA PRO A 167 2.77 20.27 16.80
C PRO A 167 3.23 20.72 15.42
N ASN A 168 4.22 20.03 14.84
CA ASN A 168 4.82 20.37 13.55
C ASN A 168 4.07 19.76 12.35
N VAL A 169 3.09 18.88 12.60
CA VAL A 169 2.47 18.00 11.58
C VAL A 169 1.15 18.55 11.05
N ALA A 170 0.65 19.66 11.63
CA ALA A 170 -0.42 20.46 11.04
C ALA A 170 -0.06 21.01 9.63
N ASN A 171 1.23 21.04 9.29
CA ASN A 171 1.72 21.42 7.97
C ASN A 171 2.32 20.21 7.24
N ASN A 172 1.50 19.64 6.36
CA ASN A 172 1.83 19.06 5.04
C ASN A 172 3.23 18.50 4.82
N SER A 173 3.31 17.28 4.31
CA SER A 173 4.60 16.75 3.86
C SER A 173 4.46 16.00 2.54
N TYR A 174 5.48 16.20 1.67
CA TYR A 174 5.99 15.45 0.48
C TYR A 174 6.00 16.26 -0.84
N PRO A 175 7.02 16.13 -1.76
CA PRO A 175 8.24 15.29 -1.77
C PRO A 175 9.60 16.06 -1.85
N TYR A 176 10.72 15.34 -2.02
CA TYR A 176 12.12 15.81 -2.15
C TYR A 176 12.37 16.60 -3.43
N LEU A 177 12.15 17.90 -3.41
CA LEU A 177 12.46 18.77 -4.54
C LEU A 177 13.16 20.02 -3.99
N ASP A 178 13.91 20.72 -4.83
CA ASP A 178 14.35 22.07 -4.48
C ASP A 178 13.15 23.05 -4.47
N GLU A 179 13.42 24.31 -4.15
CA GLU A 179 12.45 25.42 -4.19
C GLU A 179 11.71 25.53 -5.55
N ASN A 180 12.29 25.00 -6.63
CA ASN A 180 11.74 25.02 -7.98
C ASN A 180 10.97 23.75 -8.36
N GLY A 181 10.88 22.77 -7.47
CA GLY A 181 10.18 21.50 -7.75
C GLY A 181 11.02 20.51 -8.58
N VAL A 182 12.35 20.66 -8.59
CA VAL A 182 13.27 19.75 -9.29
C VAL A 182 13.85 18.72 -8.34
N ALA A 183 13.87 17.45 -8.74
CA ALA A 183 14.54 16.39 -8.01
C ALA A 183 16.05 16.65 -7.95
N ILE A 184 16.59 16.82 -6.74
CA ILE A 184 18.00 17.19 -6.54
C ILE A 184 18.88 15.98 -6.88
N LYS A 185 19.65 16.07 -7.97
CA LYS A 185 20.67 15.08 -8.32
C LYS A 185 21.89 15.22 -7.41
N HIS A 186 22.39 14.07 -6.95
CA HIS A 186 23.64 13.99 -6.18
C HIS A 186 24.81 14.59 -6.96
N ASN A 187 25.56 15.50 -6.33
CA ASN A 187 27.00 15.61 -6.53
C ASN A 187 27.66 15.84 -5.16
N ARG A 188 28.61 14.97 -4.81
CA ARG A 188 29.28 14.94 -3.50
C ARG A 188 30.34 16.05 -3.37
N ALA A 189 30.57 16.41 -2.10
CA ALA A 189 31.52 17.35 -1.48
C ALA A 189 31.35 18.85 -1.82
N GLY A 190 31.00 19.64 -0.80
CA GLY A 190 30.87 21.10 -0.89
C GLY A 190 29.48 21.59 -1.31
N ILE A 191 28.41 21.04 -0.71
CA ILE A 191 27.02 21.42 -1.03
C ILE A 191 26.79 22.89 -0.65
N LYS A 192 26.77 23.78 -1.66
CA LYS A 192 26.33 25.17 -1.48
C LYS A 192 24.87 25.18 -1.01
N GLU A 193 24.47 26.18 -0.24
CA GLU A 193 23.14 26.27 0.38
C GLU A 193 21.97 26.05 -0.59
N LYS A 194 22.05 26.62 -1.80
CA LYS A 194 21.09 26.41 -2.92
C LYS A 194 20.99 24.98 -3.46
N HIS A 195 21.84 24.07 -2.99
CA HIS A 195 21.88 22.65 -3.37
C HIS A 195 21.57 21.73 -2.17
N ARG A 196 21.24 22.29 -1.00
CA ARG A 196 20.79 21.51 0.16
C ARG A 196 19.42 20.91 -0.12
N PHE A 197 19.20 19.70 0.38
CA PHE A 197 17.89 19.10 0.38
C PHE A 197 16.99 19.90 1.31
N THR A 198 15.86 20.34 0.78
CA THR A 198 14.77 20.89 1.56
C THR A 198 13.56 20.00 1.37
N LEU A 199 12.68 19.98 2.36
CA LEU A 199 11.38 19.37 2.16
C LEU A 199 10.59 20.33 1.27
N ALA A 200 10.47 20.04 -0.04
CA ALA A 200 9.54 20.75 -0.94
C ALA A 200 8.13 20.29 -0.61
N ILE A 201 7.64 20.84 0.49
CA ILE A 201 6.29 20.59 0.96
C ILE A 201 5.34 21.32 0.02
N GLY A 202 4.14 20.76 -0.15
CA GLY A 202 3.00 21.39 -0.83
C GLY A 202 3.14 22.90 -0.71
N LYS A 203 3.46 23.52 -1.84
CA LYS A 203 3.78 24.94 -1.89
C LYS A 203 2.58 25.68 -1.31
N PRO A 204 2.67 26.37 -0.16
CA PRO A 204 1.52 27.08 0.40
C PRO A 204 0.90 28.05 -0.60
N GLU A 205 1.73 28.59 -1.49
CA GLU A 205 1.36 29.42 -2.63
C GLU A 205 0.57 28.67 -3.74
N HIS A 206 0.48 27.35 -3.71
CA HIS A 206 -0.31 26.58 -4.67
C HIS A 206 -1.80 26.66 -4.32
N LYS A 207 -2.62 27.05 -5.29
CA LYS A 207 -4.08 27.30 -5.14
C LYS A 207 -4.92 26.14 -4.60
N LYS A 208 -4.36 24.92 -4.53
CA LYS A 208 -5.02 23.72 -4.00
C LYS A 208 -4.29 23.10 -2.82
N TYR A 209 -3.33 23.82 -2.24
CA TYR A 209 -2.54 23.37 -1.11
C TYR A 209 -3.47 22.91 0.01
N ASP A 210 -4.33 23.81 0.52
CA ASP A 210 -5.28 23.55 1.62
C ASP A 210 -6.12 22.29 1.41
N GLN A 211 -6.56 22.05 0.17
CA GLN A 211 -7.32 20.85 -0.17
C GLN A 211 -6.48 19.58 -0.09
N PHE A 212 -5.23 19.61 -0.59
CA PHE A 212 -4.29 18.49 -0.49
C PHE A 212 -3.95 18.17 0.97
N VAL A 213 -3.77 19.21 1.80
CA VAL A 213 -3.52 19.09 3.24
C VAL A 213 -4.64 18.32 3.91
N THR A 214 -5.85 18.83 3.72
CA THR A 214 -7.05 18.37 4.40
C THR A 214 -7.30 16.90 4.06
N GLU A 215 -7.25 16.55 2.77
CA GLU A 215 -7.49 15.18 2.32
C GLU A 215 -6.42 14.21 2.84
N THR A 216 -5.13 14.57 2.77
CA THR A 216 -4.05 13.69 3.20
C THR A 216 -4.04 13.49 4.72
N GLN A 217 -4.30 14.55 5.50
CA GLN A 217 -4.40 14.49 6.95
C GLN A 217 -5.57 13.59 7.40
N LYS A 218 -6.71 13.64 6.71
CA LYS A 218 -7.89 12.85 7.03
C LYS A 218 -7.60 11.34 7.10
N TYR A 219 -6.88 10.79 6.11
CA TYR A 219 -6.54 9.36 6.09
C TYR A 219 -5.46 9.00 7.12
N ASN A 220 -4.49 9.90 7.37
CA ASN A 220 -3.44 9.68 8.35
C ASN A 220 -3.98 9.61 9.78
N HIS A 221 -4.84 10.56 10.16
CA HIS A 221 -5.57 10.54 11.42
C HIS A 221 -6.29 9.21 11.57
N PHE A 222 -7.09 8.85 10.55
CA PHE A 222 -7.90 7.65 10.57
C PHE A 222 -7.08 6.36 10.75
N SER A 223 -5.88 6.29 10.17
CA SER A 223 -4.99 5.12 10.27
C SER A 223 -4.20 5.01 11.58
N THR A 224 -4.20 6.05 12.40
CA THR A 224 -3.34 6.17 13.59
C THR A 224 -3.59 5.09 14.64
N PRO A 225 -4.83 4.69 14.99
CA PRO A 225 -5.04 3.73 16.08
C PRO A 225 -4.35 2.38 15.82
N LEU A 226 -4.37 1.90 14.57
CA LEU A 226 -3.68 0.67 14.18
C LEU A 226 -2.16 0.85 14.23
N PHE A 227 -1.65 2.01 13.80
CA PHE A 227 -0.23 2.33 13.84
C PHE A 227 0.31 2.36 15.28
N LEU A 228 -0.38 3.03 16.21
CA LEU A 228 0.01 3.08 17.63
C LEU A 228 0.04 1.69 18.24
N TRP A 229 -1.00 0.89 18.00
CA TRP A 229 -1.01 -0.49 18.47
C TRP A 229 0.20 -1.28 17.94
N LEU A 230 0.58 -1.10 16.67
CA LEU A 230 1.76 -1.75 16.10
C LEU A 230 3.06 -1.32 16.79
N LEU A 231 3.22 -0.04 17.16
CA LEU A 231 4.44 0.45 17.83
C LEU A 231 4.73 -0.31 19.14
N GLU A 232 3.69 -0.72 19.84
CA GLU A 232 3.77 -1.44 21.12
C GLU A 232 4.17 -2.91 20.97
N GLN A 233 4.15 -3.45 19.75
CA GLN A 233 4.40 -4.89 19.54
C GLN A 233 5.90 -5.19 19.44
N GLU A 234 6.27 -6.42 19.78
CA GLU A 234 7.61 -6.92 19.52
C GLU A 234 7.84 -7.15 18.02
N ASP A 235 9.10 -7.07 17.59
CA ASP A 235 9.45 -7.31 16.19
C ASP A 235 9.10 -8.74 15.76
N PHE A 236 8.47 -8.86 14.59
CA PHE A 236 8.00 -10.11 13.98
C PHE A 236 7.02 -10.93 14.83
N SER A 237 6.35 -10.31 15.81
CA SER A 237 5.42 -11.00 16.71
C SER A 237 3.99 -11.12 16.17
N ILE A 238 3.62 -10.30 15.18
CA ILE A 238 2.25 -10.21 14.66
C ILE A 238 2.11 -10.96 13.34
N SER A 239 1.17 -11.90 13.27
CA SER A 239 0.78 -12.53 12.01
C SER A 239 -0.13 -11.62 11.15
N PRO A 240 -0.19 -11.78 9.81
CA PRO A 240 -1.13 -11.04 8.98
C PRO A 240 -2.59 -11.25 9.39
N GLU A 241 -2.92 -12.45 9.86
CA GLU A 241 -4.22 -12.78 10.42
C GLU A 241 -4.52 -11.92 11.65
N ARG A 242 -3.59 -11.88 12.62
CA ARG A 242 -3.77 -11.10 13.85
C ARG A 242 -3.86 -9.60 13.56
N LEU A 243 -3.08 -9.11 12.59
CA LEU A 243 -3.15 -7.73 12.13
C LEU A 243 -4.54 -7.40 11.54
N PHE A 244 -5.10 -8.30 10.73
CA PHE A 244 -6.44 -8.13 10.19
C PHE A 244 -7.52 -8.15 11.29
N GLU A 245 -7.44 -9.10 12.22
CA GLU A 245 -8.36 -9.17 13.37
C GLU A 245 -8.31 -7.90 14.22
N LYS A 246 -7.11 -7.39 14.51
CA LYS A 246 -6.98 -6.16 15.29
C LYS A 246 -7.51 -4.94 14.53
N ALA A 247 -7.29 -4.87 13.22
CA ALA A 247 -7.88 -3.82 12.40
C ALA A 247 -9.42 -3.90 12.39
N LEU A 248 -10.00 -5.11 12.36
CA LEU A 248 -11.45 -5.29 12.51
C LEU A 248 -11.95 -4.83 13.88
N GLU A 249 -11.22 -5.14 14.96
CA GLU A 249 -11.55 -4.68 16.32
C GLU A 249 -11.59 -3.15 16.42
N ILE A 250 -10.64 -2.47 15.77
CA ILE A 250 -10.53 -1.00 15.80
C ILE A 250 -11.60 -0.33 14.93
N TYR A 251 -11.79 -0.81 13.70
CA TYR A 251 -12.58 -0.10 12.67
C TYR A 251 -13.98 -0.67 12.45
N GLU A 252 -14.28 -1.85 13.00
CA GLU A 252 -15.58 -2.54 12.95
C GLU A 252 -16.10 -2.83 11.52
N ASP A 253 -15.25 -2.69 10.51
CA ASP A 253 -15.59 -2.94 9.13
C ASP A 253 -14.43 -3.59 8.36
N PRO A 254 -14.67 -4.71 7.64
CA PRO A 254 -13.63 -5.45 6.94
C PRO A 254 -13.07 -4.71 5.72
N MET A 255 -13.87 -3.87 5.07
CA MET A 255 -13.41 -3.09 3.93
C MET A 255 -12.52 -1.94 4.41
N VAL A 256 -12.88 -1.32 5.54
CA VAL A 256 -12.03 -0.33 6.20
C VAL A 256 -10.71 -0.96 6.66
N ALA A 257 -10.75 -2.11 7.34
CA ALA A 257 -9.54 -2.83 7.75
C ALA A 257 -8.62 -3.16 6.56
N LEU A 258 -9.18 -3.66 5.46
CA LEU A 258 -8.46 -3.94 4.22
C LEU A 258 -7.92 -2.68 3.54
N GLY A 259 -8.46 -1.48 3.83
CA GLY A 259 -7.93 -0.20 3.35
C GLY A 259 -6.83 0.37 4.25
N VAL A 260 -7.04 0.34 5.57
CA VAL A 260 -6.11 0.95 6.54
C VAL A 260 -4.78 0.20 6.62
N ILE A 261 -4.80 -1.14 6.64
CA ILE A 261 -3.56 -1.93 6.75
C ILE A 261 -2.56 -1.57 5.63
N PRO A 262 -2.91 -1.67 4.34
CA PRO A 262 -1.99 -1.28 3.28
C PRO A 262 -1.65 0.22 3.30
N TRP A 263 -2.53 1.08 3.83
CA TRP A 263 -2.19 2.50 4.05
C TRP A 263 -1.04 2.67 5.04
N VAL A 264 -1.11 2.04 6.21
CA VAL A 264 -0.03 2.06 7.20
C VAL A 264 1.26 1.46 6.63
N MET A 265 1.18 0.30 5.99
CA MET A 265 2.36 -0.35 5.40
C MET A 265 3.00 0.51 4.30
N SER A 266 2.18 1.19 3.51
CA SER A 266 2.67 2.06 2.43
C SER A 266 3.38 3.30 2.97
N GLY A 267 2.81 3.98 3.99
CA GLY A 267 3.45 5.13 4.61
C GLY A 267 4.78 4.75 5.27
N ASP A 268 4.81 3.59 5.92
CA ASP A 268 6.01 3.03 6.55
C ASP A 268 7.09 2.62 5.51
N ALA A 269 6.69 2.01 4.40
CA ALA A 269 7.60 1.63 3.29
C ALA A 269 8.08 2.84 2.45
N LEU A 270 7.36 3.97 2.49
CA LEU A 270 7.78 5.22 1.84
C LEU A 270 8.75 6.05 2.70
N THR A 271 9.16 5.54 3.86
CA THR A 271 10.28 6.11 4.59
C THR A 271 11.58 5.90 3.78
N VAL A 272 12.41 6.93 3.73
CA VAL A 272 13.48 7.09 2.72
C VAL A 272 14.62 6.06 2.86
N ASN A 273 14.64 5.33 3.98
CA ASN A 273 15.53 4.20 4.21
C ASN A 273 14.79 3.07 4.96
N ARG A 274 14.01 2.31 4.18
CA ARG A 274 13.14 1.21 4.63
C ARG A 274 13.78 0.31 5.68
N GLY A 275 15.02 -0.14 5.47
CA GLY A 275 15.70 -1.08 6.37
C GLY A 275 16.03 -0.55 7.77
N THR A 276 15.96 0.76 8.01
CA THR A 276 16.32 1.37 9.31
C THR A 276 15.30 2.35 9.86
N SER A 277 14.41 2.87 9.02
CA SER A 277 13.39 3.85 9.41
C SER A 277 12.00 3.26 9.49
N SER A 278 11.75 2.09 8.88
CA SER A 278 10.48 1.38 9.02
C SER A 278 10.35 0.78 10.42
N VAL A 279 9.13 0.85 10.95
CA VAL A 279 8.80 0.34 12.28
C VAL A 279 7.64 -0.63 12.17
N ALA A 280 6.50 -0.18 11.64
CA ALA A 280 5.27 -0.98 11.59
C ALA A 280 5.45 -2.31 10.85
N SER A 281 6.16 -2.30 9.71
CA SER A 281 6.36 -3.50 8.89
C SER A 281 7.21 -4.56 9.59
N TYR A 282 8.11 -4.15 10.48
CA TYR A 282 8.98 -5.06 11.23
C TYR A 282 8.30 -5.71 12.44
N LYS A 283 7.11 -5.24 12.81
CA LYS A 283 6.26 -5.87 13.83
C LYS A 283 5.55 -7.10 13.30
N ILE A 284 5.37 -7.16 12.00
CA ILE A 284 4.68 -8.25 11.32
C ILE A 284 5.70 -9.33 10.95
N GLU A 285 5.32 -10.60 11.12
CA GLU A 285 6.12 -11.74 10.68
C GLU A 285 6.59 -11.61 9.23
N ARG A 286 7.68 -12.31 8.92
CA ARG A 286 8.21 -12.33 7.55
C ARG A 286 7.34 -13.21 6.65
N LEU A 287 6.98 -12.65 5.49
CA LEU A 287 6.19 -13.37 4.47
C LEU A 287 7.06 -14.22 3.55
N VAL A 288 8.27 -13.72 3.25
CA VAL A 288 9.27 -14.35 2.40
C VAL A 288 10.68 -14.09 2.95
N GLU A 289 11.64 -14.85 2.45
CA GLU A 289 13.06 -14.59 2.66
C GLU A 289 13.47 -13.28 1.95
N GLY A 290 14.23 -12.44 2.64
CA GLY A 290 14.75 -11.19 2.11
C GLY A 290 14.88 -10.11 3.18
N ASN A 291 15.39 -8.95 2.76
CA ASN A 291 15.72 -7.84 3.67
C ASN A 291 14.78 -6.64 3.54
N ASP A 292 14.00 -6.53 2.46
CA ASP A 292 13.01 -5.45 2.28
C ASP A 292 11.66 -5.82 2.90
N ILE A 293 11.66 -6.13 4.20
CA ILE A 293 10.43 -6.43 4.95
C ILE A 293 9.34 -5.36 4.72
N PRO A 294 9.64 -4.04 4.72
CA PRO A 294 8.63 -3.01 4.49
C PRO A 294 8.06 -3.05 3.07
N GLY A 295 8.90 -3.27 2.06
CA GLY A 295 8.45 -3.53 0.69
C GLY A 295 7.52 -4.74 0.63
N TYR A 296 7.91 -5.86 1.23
CA TYR A 296 7.11 -7.09 1.22
C TYR A 296 5.74 -6.91 1.88
N GLN A 297 5.66 -6.22 3.03
CA GLN A 297 4.35 -5.98 3.67
C GLN A 297 3.48 -5.07 2.81
N TYR A 298 4.04 -3.99 2.25
CA TYR A 298 3.33 -3.11 1.33
C TYR A 298 2.77 -3.86 0.12
N HIS A 299 3.60 -4.67 -0.56
CA HIS A 299 3.21 -5.48 -1.71
C HIS A 299 2.12 -6.48 -1.35
N PHE A 300 2.29 -7.21 -0.25
CA PHE A 300 1.34 -8.22 0.18
C PHE A 300 -0.07 -7.66 0.36
N TRP A 301 -0.21 -6.59 1.16
CA TRP A 301 -1.53 -6.02 1.44
C TRP A 301 -2.10 -5.25 0.24
N GLY A 302 -1.25 -4.56 -0.52
CA GLY A 302 -1.65 -3.86 -1.75
C GLY A 302 -2.21 -4.81 -2.82
N TYR A 303 -1.51 -5.90 -3.11
CA TYR A 303 -1.95 -6.88 -4.11
C TYR A 303 -3.17 -7.69 -3.63
N LEU A 304 -3.38 -7.81 -2.32
CA LEU A 304 -4.49 -8.57 -1.75
C LEU A 304 -5.79 -7.83 -2.04
N THR A 305 -5.83 -6.53 -1.75
CA THR A 305 -6.99 -5.67 -2.05
C THR A 305 -7.29 -5.61 -3.55
N GLN A 306 -6.26 -5.48 -4.40
CA GLN A 306 -6.38 -5.57 -5.86
C GLN A 306 -6.99 -6.91 -6.31
N SER A 307 -6.51 -8.01 -5.72
CA SER A 307 -6.99 -9.34 -6.05
C SER A 307 -8.45 -9.54 -5.62
N ILE A 308 -8.83 -9.08 -4.42
CA ILE A 308 -10.21 -9.12 -3.87
C ILE A 308 -11.21 -8.42 -4.80
N ILE A 309 -10.88 -7.25 -5.36
CA ILE A 309 -11.75 -6.55 -6.34
C ILE A 309 -11.69 -7.14 -7.75
N GLY A 310 -10.88 -8.19 -7.96
CA GLY A 310 -10.86 -8.96 -9.20
C GLY A 310 -9.86 -8.46 -10.23
N ASN A 311 -8.83 -7.73 -9.78
CA ASN A 311 -7.70 -7.33 -10.63
C ASN A 311 -6.53 -8.33 -10.54
N GLY A 312 -6.66 -9.44 -9.82
CA GLY A 312 -5.58 -10.40 -9.56
C GLY A 312 -4.80 -10.88 -10.80
N ASN A 313 -5.47 -11.16 -11.91
CA ASN A 313 -4.79 -11.56 -13.15
C ASN A 313 -3.98 -10.42 -13.78
N ARG A 314 -4.48 -9.18 -13.66
CA ARG A 314 -3.80 -7.99 -14.17
C ARG A 314 -2.54 -7.72 -13.37
N VAL A 315 -2.68 -7.62 -12.04
CA VAL A 315 -1.55 -7.32 -11.17
C VAL A 315 -0.53 -8.47 -11.18
N GLY A 316 -0.96 -9.72 -11.33
CA GLY A 316 -0.05 -10.84 -11.52
C GLY A 316 0.77 -10.78 -12.82
N ALA A 317 0.17 -10.33 -13.92
CA ALA A 317 0.91 -10.10 -15.16
C ALA A 317 1.92 -8.95 -15.02
N LEU A 318 1.54 -7.86 -14.32
CA LEU A 318 2.42 -6.73 -14.05
C LEU A 318 3.59 -7.14 -13.15
N ALA A 319 3.33 -7.81 -12.04
CA ALA A 319 4.37 -8.34 -11.14
C ALA A 319 5.35 -9.25 -11.89
N TYR A 320 4.86 -10.14 -12.74
CA TYR A 320 5.73 -10.99 -13.55
C TYR A 320 6.63 -10.18 -14.50
N ILE A 321 6.08 -9.19 -15.20
CA ILE A 321 6.86 -8.39 -16.17
C ILE A 321 7.84 -7.47 -15.45
N TYR A 322 7.39 -6.78 -14.41
CA TYR A 322 8.16 -5.74 -13.74
C TYR A 322 9.14 -6.33 -12.73
N GLU A 323 8.65 -7.06 -11.73
CA GLU A 323 9.49 -7.60 -10.66
C GLU A 323 10.39 -8.71 -11.18
N LYS A 324 9.82 -9.70 -11.88
CA LYS A 324 10.61 -10.89 -12.27
C LYS A 324 11.48 -10.66 -13.51
N LEU A 325 10.94 -10.08 -14.58
CA LEU A 325 11.68 -9.95 -15.84
C LEU A 325 12.54 -8.69 -15.89
N TYR A 326 12.03 -7.55 -15.42
CA TYR A 326 12.70 -6.26 -15.55
C TYR A 326 13.66 -5.99 -14.38
N GLN A 327 13.17 -5.97 -13.14
CA GLN A 327 13.99 -5.69 -11.94
C GLN A 327 14.76 -6.91 -11.43
N LYS A 328 14.26 -8.12 -11.76
CA LYS A 328 14.76 -9.40 -11.22
C LYS A 328 14.65 -9.48 -9.69
N ASP A 329 13.67 -8.79 -9.11
CA ASP A 329 13.33 -8.86 -7.69
C ASP A 329 12.43 -10.08 -7.42
N ILE A 330 13.10 -11.21 -7.18
CA ILE A 330 12.41 -12.49 -6.96
C ILE A 330 11.61 -12.51 -5.64
N PRO A 331 12.12 -11.96 -4.52
CA PRO A 331 11.33 -11.83 -3.30
C PRO A 331 10.01 -11.05 -3.48
N ASP A 332 10.03 -9.84 -4.08
CA ASP A 332 8.82 -9.06 -4.32
C ASP A 332 7.81 -9.82 -5.18
N TRP A 333 8.29 -10.43 -6.28
CA TRP A 333 7.44 -11.27 -7.12
C TRP A 333 6.78 -12.44 -6.37
N LYS A 334 7.49 -13.10 -5.42
CA LYS A 334 6.93 -14.19 -4.61
C LYS A 334 5.81 -13.68 -3.69
N VAL A 335 6.00 -12.51 -3.09
CA VAL A 335 5.00 -11.86 -2.23
C VAL A 335 3.74 -11.51 -3.03
N ASP A 336 3.92 -10.92 -4.21
CA ASP A 336 2.80 -10.58 -5.10
C ASP A 336 1.98 -11.83 -5.46
N LEU A 337 2.64 -12.94 -5.80
CA LEU A 337 1.97 -14.20 -6.10
C LEU A 337 1.20 -14.77 -4.91
N LEU A 338 1.80 -14.76 -3.71
CA LEU A 338 1.15 -15.20 -2.47
C LEU A 338 -0.12 -14.38 -2.22
N SER A 339 0.00 -13.07 -2.32
CA SER A 339 -1.09 -12.12 -2.13
C SER A 339 -2.22 -12.30 -3.15
N ILE A 340 -1.87 -12.46 -4.44
CA ILE A 340 -2.83 -12.74 -5.50
C ILE A 340 -3.57 -14.05 -5.24
N LYS A 341 -2.85 -15.11 -4.84
CA LYS A 341 -3.42 -16.41 -4.50
C LYS A 341 -4.41 -16.28 -3.35
N LEU A 342 -4.03 -15.61 -2.26
CA LEU A 342 -4.89 -15.35 -1.12
C LEU A 342 -6.16 -14.60 -1.54
N GLY A 343 -6.04 -13.48 -2.27
CA GLY A 343 -7.22 -12.72 -2.72
C GLY A 343 -8.12 -13.46 -3.71
N LYS A 344 -7.57 -14.34 -4.55
CA LYS A 344 -8.36 -15.26 -5.39
C LYS A 344 -9.16 -16.23 -4.53
N GLN A 345 -8.56 -16.73 -3.46
CA GLN A 345 -9.19 -17.63 -2.51
C GLN A 345 -10.29 -16.93 -1.69
N VAL A 346 -10.06 -15.68 -1.24
CA VAL A 346 -11.10 -14.83 -0.62
C VAL A 346 -12.31 -14.71 -1.55
N ARG A 347 -12.10 -14.39 -2.82
CA ARG A 347 -13.20 -14.29 -3.81
C ARG A 347 -13.92 -15.60 -4.06
N TYR A 348 -13.20 -16.72 -3.96
CA TYR A 348 -13.79 -18.05 -4.11
C TYR A 348 -14.72 -18.34 -2.95
N PHE A 349 -14.26 -18.14 -1.71
CA PHE A 349 -15.07 -18.31 -0.51
C PHE A 349 -16.22 -17.31 -0.41
N HIS A 350 -16.05 -16.07 -0.90
CA HIS A 350 -17.15 -15.10 -0.92
C HIS A 350 -18.29 -15.56 -1.84
N LYS A 351 -17.95 -16.30 -2.89
CA LYS A 351 -18.94 -16.92 -3.80
C LYS A 351 -19.50 -18.23 -3.24
N LYS A 352 -18.72 -18.96 -2.45
CA LYS A 352 -19.01 -20.30 -1.94
C LYS A 352 -18.72 -20.37 -0.43
N PRO A 353 -19.49 -19.66 0.40
CA PRO A 353 -19.22 -19.55 1.83
C PRO A 353 -19.32 -20.91 2.53
N GLU A 354 -20.12 -21.84 2.00
CA GLU A 354 -20.27 -23.21 2.51
C GLU A 354 -18.97 -24.04 2.46
N ARG A 355 -17.97 -23.56 1.71
CA ARG A 355 -16.67 -24.22 1.57
C ARG A 355 -15.61 -23.65 2.51
N CYS A 356 -15.97 -22.66 3.33
CA CYS A 356 -15.17 -22.27 4.48
C CYS A 356 -15.44 -23.21 5.64
N LEU A 357 -14.64 -24.28 5.70
CA LEU A 357 -14.63 -25.24 6.80
C LEU A 357 -13.60 -24.82 7.85
#